data_AF-A0A5P9I1P7-F1
#
_entry.id   AF-A0A5P9I1P7-F1
#
_cell.length_a   1.000
_cell.length_b   1.000
_cell.length_c   1.000
_cell.angle_alpha   90.00
_cell.angle_beta   90.00
_cell.angle_gamma   90.00
#
_symmetry.space_group_name_H-M   'P 1'
#
loop_
_entity.id
_entity.type
_entity.pdbx_description
1 polymer ?
#
loop_
_entity_poly.entity_id
_entity_poly.type
_entity_poly.pdbx_seq_one_letter_code
_entity_poly.pdbx_strand_id
1 'polypeptide(L)'
;MIKPLEPFQGYRAGHPWYYRLGGPIPTPRQIRADVESRDYRGYLADHIDTAAAKPEPQRSEALRALRSRVLDEMRADLTRYRECAQELRRFRNACTEDDRPITCDVYTAISLKTAHLINAFANLRTIEEALSKQGDLFGF
;
A
#
# COMPACT_ATOMS: atom_id res chain seq x y z
N MET A 1 -17.35 7.79 -8.58
CA MET A 1 -15.93 8.16 -8.39
C MET A 1 -15.52 7.75 -6.98
N ILE A 2 -14.41 7.04 -6.79
CA ILE A 2 -13.96 6.65 -5.43
C ILE A 2 -13.09 7.79 -4.90
N LYS A 3 -13.45 8.34 -3.74
CA LYS A 3 -12.73 9.46 -3.14
C LYS A 3 -11.35 8.98 -2.61
N PRO A 4 -10.27 9.72 -2.86
CA PRO A 4 -8.97 9.46 -2.24
C PRO A 4 -9.04 9.58 -0.71
N LEU A 5 -8.00 9.08 -0.03
CA LEU A 5 -7.96 9.06 1.43
C LEU A 5 -7.59 10.43 1.98
N GLU A 6 -8.58 11.09 2.55
CA GLU A 6 -8.38 12.35 3.26
C GLU A 6 -7.68 12.10 4.61
N PRO A 7 -6.78 13.01 5.03
CA PRO A 7 -6.30 13.03 6.40
C PRO A 7 -7.47 13.19 7.38
N PHE A 8 -7.35 12.56 8.54
CA PHE A 8 -8.27 12.74 9.66
C PHE A 8 -7.52 13.43 10.79
N GLN A 9 -7.97 14.63 11.16
CA GLN A 9 -7.33 15.47 12.17
C GLN A 9 -5.81 15.63 11.94
N GLY A 10 -5.41 15.84 10.68
CA GLY A 10 -4.00 16.04 10.29
C GLY A 10 -3.18 14.77 10.09
N TYR A 11 -3.70 13.60 10.46
CA TYR A 11 -3.00 12.32 10.29
C TYR A 11 -3.51 11.55 9.08
N ARG A 12 -2.64 10.77 8.44
CA ARG A 12 -3.02 9.86 7.35
C ARG A 12 -3.23 8.44 7.88
N ALA A 13 -3.97 7.62 7.13
CA ALA A 13 -4.27 6.23 7.49
C ALA A 13 -3.04 5.31 7.66
N GLY A 14 -1.85 5.75 7.22
CA GLY A 14 -0.58 5.07 7.54
C GLY A 14 -0.02 5.37 8.93
N HIS A 15 -0.68 6.22 9.73
CA HIS A 15 -0.22 6.66 11.04
C HIS A 15 -1.17 6.19 12.15
N PRO A 16 -0.69 5.68 13.31
CA PRO A 16 -1.56 5.16 14.37
C PRO A 16 -2.58 6.20 14.89
N TRP A 17 -2.18 7.48 14.95
CA TRP A 17 -3.06 8.55 15.44
C TRP A 17 -4.31 8.76 14.59
N TYR A 18 -4.27 8.45 13.30
CA TYR A 18 -5.45 8.47 12.45
C TYR A 18 -6.55 7.56 13.02
N TYR A 19 -6.18 6.37 13.51
CA TYR A 19 -7.14 5.42 14.06
C TYR A 19 -7.51 5.71 15.51
N ARG A 20 -6.54 6.18 16.31
CA ARG A 20 -6.77 6.65 17.69
C ARG A 20 -7.86 7.72 17.73
N LEU A 21 -7.80 8.68 16.82
CA LEU A 21 -8.71 9.83 16.76
C LEU A 21 -10.07 9.49 16.12
N GLY A 22 -10.30 8.24 15.71
CA GLY A 22 -11.59 7.81 15.15
C GLY A 22 -11.66 7.83 13.62
N GLY A 23 -10.53 8.05 12.92
CA GLY A 23 -10.48 8.03 11.47
C GLY A 23 -11.09 6.76 10.86
N PRO A 24 -11.79 6.86 9.72
CA PRO A 24 -12.48 5.73 9.11
C PRO A 24 -11.51 4.69 8.56
N ILE A 25 -11.83 3.41 8.72
CA ILE A 25 -10.98 2.31 8.20
C ILE A 25 -11.11 2.26 6.67
N PRO A 26 -10.04 2.54 5.92
CA PRO A 26 -10.13 2.63 4.47
C PRO A 26 -10.33 1.27 3.80
N THR A 27 -11.07 1.21 2.71
CA THR A 27 -11.14 0.00 1.88
C THR A 27 -9.86 -0.13 1.04
N PRO A 28 -9.44 -1.35 0.64
CA PRO A 28 -8.32 -1.52 -0.28
C PRO A 28 -8.48 -0.71 -1.58
N ARG A 29 -9.72 -0.52 -2.04
CA ARG A 29 -10.03 0.27 -3.23
C ARG A 29 -9.79 1.76 -3.03
N GLN A 30 -10.07 2.30 -1.85
CA GLN A 30 -9.74 3.69 -1.50
C GLN A 30 -8.24 3.87 -1.32
N ILE A 31 -7.54 2.89 -0.71
CA ILE A 31 -6.07 2.92 -0.59
C ILE A 31 -5.44 2.96 -2.00
N ARG A 32 -5.93 2.14 -2.92
CA ARG A 32 -5.49 2.15 -4.31
C ARG A 32 -5.73 3.50 -4.98
N ALA A 33 -6.95 4.04 -4.90
CA ALA A 33 -7.29 5.33 -5.51
C ALA A 33 -6.44 6.48 -4.94
N ASP A 34 -6.15 6.43 -3.64
CA ASP A 34 -5.26 7.38 -2.98
C ASP A 34 -3.82 7.30 -3.51
N VAL A 35 -3.29 6.10 -3.71
CA VAL A 35 -1.97 5.91 -4.35
C VAL A 35 -1.97 6.39 -5.79
N GLU A 36 -3.02 6.08 -6.57
CA GLU A 36 -3.16 6.54 -7.96
C GLU A 36 -3.23 8.07 -8.09
N SER A 37 -3.70 8.77 -7.05
CA SER A 37 -3.74 10.24 -7.01
C SER A 37 -2.40 10.91 -6.68
N ARG A 38 -1.36 10.13 -6.34
CA ARG A 38 -0.07 10.62 -5.85
C ARG A 38 1.06 10.19 -6.79
N ASP A 39 2.12 10.99 -6.83
CA ASP A 39 3.33 10.64 -7.60
C ASP A 39 4.33 9.77 -6.80
N TYR A 40 3.83 8.98 -5.86
CA TYR A 40 4.69 8.09 -5.07
C TYR A 40 4.94 6.78 -5.83
N ARG A 41 6.23 6.44 -6.04
CA ARG A 41 6.67 5.26 -6.81
C ARG A 41 6.87 3.99 -5.98
N GLY A 42 6.79 4.09 -4.65
CA GLY A 42 7.05 2.98 -3.75
C GLY A 42 8.54 2.79 -3.45
N TYR A 43 8.84 1.92 -2.47
CA TYR A 43 10.21 1.70 -2.00
C TYR A 43 11.07 0.88 -2.97
N LEU A 44 10.47 0.18 -3.94
CA LEU A 44 11.19 -0.62 -4.93
C LEU A 44 11.59 0.19 -6.17
N ALA A 45 11.35 1.51 -6.22
CA ALA A 45 11.58 2.33 -7.41
C ALA A 45 12.96 2.09 -8.04
N ASP A 46 14.04 2.12 -7.25
CA ASP A 46 15.41 1.92 -7.75
C ASP A 46 15.65 0.51 -8.30
N HIS A 47 15.06 -0.51 -7.65
CA HIS A 47 15.13 -1.89 -8.13
C HIS A 47 14.35 -2.07 -9.43
N ILE A 48 13.22 -1.38 -9.58
CA ILE A 48 12.42 -1.37 -10.81
C ILE A 48 13.19 -0.68 -11.93
N ASP A 49 13.82 0.46 -11.65
CA ASP A 49 14.63 1.21 -12.62
C ASP A 49 15.83 0.37 -13.09
N THR A 50 16.50 -0.32 -12.16
CA THR A 50 17.58 -1.27 -12.47
C THR A 50 17.09 -2.43 -13.34
N ALA A 51 15.91 -2.99 -13.04
CA ALA A 51 15.32 -4.05 -13.85
C ALA A 51 14.91 -3.55 -15.24
N ALA A 52 14.39 -2.33 -15.33
CA ALA A 52 13.97 -1.69 -16.56
C ALA A 52 15.13 -1.32 -17.50
N ALA A 53 16.34 -1.14 -16.97
CA ALA A 53 17.54 -0.84 -17.75
C ALA A 53 18.19 -2.07 -18.42
N LYS A 54 17.71 -3.29 -18.13
CA LYS A 54 18.25 -4.52 -18.74
C LYS A 54 17.88 -4.62 -20.23
N PRO A 55 18.65 -5.36 -21.04
CA PRO A 55 18.22 -5.73 -22.39
C PRO A 55 17.05 -6.73 -22.35
N GLU A 56 16.29 -6.82 -23.43
CA GLU A 56 15.32 -7.89 -23.60
C GLU A 56 16.01 -9.24 -23.88
N PRO A 57 15.48 -10.37 -23.39
CA PRO A 57 14.23 -10.54 -22.62
C PRO A 57 14.39 -10.31 -21.09
N GLN A 58 15.62 -10.12 -20.60
CA GLN A 58 15.93 -10.07 -19.16
C GLN A 58 15.18 -8.96 -18.42
N ARG A 59 14.94 -7.83 -19.09
CA ARG A 59 14.10 -6.73 -18.58
C ARG A 59 12.70 -7.22 -18.22
N SER A 60 12.02 -7.83 -19.18
CA SER A 60 10.62 -8.26 -18.99
C SER A 60 10.51 -9.36 -17.93
N GLU A 61 11.47 -10.28 -17.89
CA GLU A 61 11.55 -11.35 -16.90
C GLU A 61 11.78 -10.79 -15.48
N ALA A 62 12.74 -9.88 -15.31
CA ALA A 62 13.03 -9.27 -14.02
C ALA A 62 11.83 -8.46 -13.49
N LEU A 63 11.18 -7.68 -14.34
CA LEU A 63 9.99 -6.91 -13.97
C LEU A 63 8.81 -7.83 -13.61
N ARG A 64 8.59 -8.92 -14.34
CA ARG A 64 7.54 -9.91 -14.01
C ARG A 64 7.84 -10.64 -12.70
N ALA A 65 9.10 -10.94 -12.41
CA ALA A 65 9.51 -11.54 -11.14
C ALA A 65 9.24 -10.59 -9.97
N LEU A 66 9.61 -9.31 -10.09
CA LEU A 66 9.28 -8.27 -9.09
C LEU A 66 7.76 -8.15 -8.90
N ARG A 67 6.99 -8.12 -10.00
CA ARG A 67 5.52 -8.09 -9.95
C ARG A 67 4.95 -9.25 -9.16
N SER A 68 5.40 -10.48 -9.45
CA SER A 68 4.92 -11.69 -8.76
C SER A 68 5.19 -11.59 -7.27
N ARG A 69 6.42 -11.22 -6.89
CA ARG A 69 6.80 -11.07 -5.49
C ARG A 69 5.94 -10.05 -4.76
N VAL A 70 5.74 -8.86 -5.35
CA VAL A 70 4.91 -7.81 -4.74
C VAL A 70 3.45 -8.27 -4.62
N LEU A 71 2.91 -8.98 -5.61
CA LEU A 71 1.55 -9.51 -5.54
C LEU A 71 1.37 -10.53 -4.40
N ASP A 72 2.36 -11.41 -4.20
CA ASP A 72 2.29 -12.42 -3.14
C ASP A 72 2.41 -11.78 -1.74
N GLU A 73 3.34 -10.86 -1.54
CA GLU A 73 3.46 -10.06 -0.32
C GLU A 73 2.16 -9.27 -0.05
N MET A 74 1.62 -8.62 -1.08
CA MET A 74 0.37 -7.84 -0.98
C MET A 74 -0.83 -8.70 -0.61
N ARG A 75 -0.93 -9.94 -1.10
CA ARG A 75 -2.01 -10.87 -0.72
C ARG A 75 -1.95 -11.20 0.77
N ALA A 76 -0.76 -11.47 1.31
CA ALA A 76 -0.58 -11.71 2.73
C ALA A 76 -0.94 -10.46 3.56
N ASP A 77 -0.48 -9.28 3.12
CA ASP A 77 -0.82 -8.01 3.78
C ASP A 77 -2.31 -7.68 3.71
N LEU A 78 -3.02 -8.00 2.62
CA LEU A 78 -4.47 -7.83 2.51
C LEU A 78 -5.23 -8.70 3.50
N THR A 79 -4.82 -9.96 3.67
CA THR A 79 -5.41 -10.86 4.67
C THR A 79 -5.21 -10.29 6.07
N ARG A 80 -3.98 -9.92 6.41
CA ARG A 80 -3.66 -9.36 7.73
C ARG A 80 -4.33 -8.00 7.97
N TYR A 81 -4.46 -7.17 6.94
CA TYR A 81 -5.17 -5.91 7.00
C TYR A 81 -6.65 -6.10 7.37
N ARG A 82 -7.32 -7.10 6.77
CA ARG A 82 -8.72 -7.41 7.09
C ARG A 82 -8.90 -7.85 8.54
N GLU A 83 -7.96 -8.64 9.06
CA GLU A 83 -7.94 -9.04 10.47
C GLU A 83 -7.77 -7.83 11.40
N CYS A 84 -6.76 -6.99 11.15
CA CYS A 84 -6.55 -5.76 11.93
C CYS A 84 -7.74 -4.80 11.85
N ALA A 85 -8.39 -4.70 10.69
CA ALA A 85 -9.60 -3.90 10.51
C ALA A 85 -10.77 -4.43 11.35
N GLN A 86 -10.95 -5.76 11.40
CA GLN A 86 -11.98 -6.38 12.23
C GLN A 86 -11.67 -6.19 13.72
N GLU A 87 -10.42 -6.36 14.13
CA GLU A 87 -9.95 -6.14 15.49
C GLU A 87 -10.19 -4.70 15.93
N LEU A 88 -9.84 -3.72 15.11
CA LEU A 88 -10.11 -2.31 15.40
C LEU A 88 -11.61 -2.02 15.53
N ARG A 89 -12.47 -2.62 14.70
CA ARG A 89 -13.93 -2.47 14.85
C ARG A 89 -14.42 -3.03 16.18
N ARG A 90 -13.98 -4.24 16.54
CA ARG A 90 -14.35 -4.87 17.83
C ARG A 90 -13.87 -4.02 19.01
N PHE A 91 -12.63 -3.56 18.95
CA PHE A 91 -12.03 -2.69 19.96
C PHE A 91 -12.80 -1.37 20.12
N ARG A 92 -13.15 -0.70 19.00
CA ARG A 92 -13.94 0.54 19.02
C ARG A 92 -15.35 0.36 19.59
N ASN A 93 -15.94 -0.83 19.42
CA ASN A 93 -17.26 -1.16 19.97
C ASN A 93 -17.21 -1.56 21.45
N ALA A 94 -16.07 -2.05 21.94
CA ALA A 94 -15.89 -2.48 23.32
C ALA A 94 -15.51 -1.34 24.27
N CYS A 95 -14.95 -0.24 23.76
CA CYS A 95 -14.49 0.90 24.55
C CYS A 95 -15.11 2.21 24.03
N THR A 96 -15.60 3.05 24.96
CA THR A 96 -15.96 4.43 24.65
C THR A 96 -14.73 5.21 24.20
N GLU A 97 -14.89 6.33 23.49
CA GLU A 97 -13.74 7.07 22.95
C GLU A 97 -12.81 7.60 24.04
N ASP A 98 -13.40 8.06 25.15
CA ASP A 98 -12.67 8.62 26.29
C ASP A 98 -11.86 7.54 27.05
N ASP A 99 -12.33 6.29 27.06
CA ASP A 99 -11.67 5.18 27.76
C ASP A 99 -10.57 4.51 26.95
N ARG A 100 -10.47 4.81 25.65
CA ARG A 100 -9.47 4.16 24.81
C ARG A 100 -8.06 4.63 25.24
N PRO A 101 -7.06 3.75 25.33
CA PRO A 101 -5.68 4.13 25.59
C PRO A 101 -5.08 4.99 24.47
N ILE A 102 -4.14 5.85 24.83
CA ILE A 102 -3.40 6.73 23.90
C ILE A 102 -2.60 5.89 22.89
N THR A 103 -1.89 4.87 23.39
CA THR A 103 -1.14 3.90 22.60
C THR A 103 -1.83 2.54 22.67
N CYS A 104 -1.91 1.86 21.53
CA CYS A 104 -2.50 0.53 21.44
C CYS A 104 -1.96 -0.20 20.22
N ASP A 105 -1.65 -1.49 20.39
CA ASP A 105 -1.13 -2.34 19.31
C ASP A 105 -2.08 -2.41 18.13
N VAL A 106 -3.40 -2.33 18.38
CA VAL A 106 -4.42 -2.36 17.33
C VAL A 106 -4.29 -1.18 16.36
N TYR A 107 -4.00 0.03 16.86
CA TYR A 107 -3.82 1.21 16.02
C TYR A 107 -2.56 1.11 15.17
N THR A 108 -1.47 0.64 15.78
CA THR A 108 -0.18 0.48 15.13
C THR A 108 -0.23 -0.63 14.08
N ALA A 109 -0.85 -1.77 14.40
CA ALA A 109 -0.96 -2.90 13.50
C ALA A 109 -1.72 -2.53 12.21
N ILE A 110 -2.88 -1.88 12.34
CA ILE A 110 -3.65 -1.47 11.16
C ILE A 110 -2.95 -0.35 10.38
N SER A 111 -2.26 0.58 11.04
CA SER A 111 -1.52 1.65 10.34
C SER A 111 -0.35 1.09 9.54
N LEU A 112 0.40 0.15 10.11
CA LEU A 112 1.49 -0.53 9.41
C LEU A 112 0.97 -1.29 8.19
N LYS A 113 -0.12 -2.06 8.34
CA LYS A 113 -0.71 -2.79 7.21
C LYS A 113 -1.30 -1.87 6.14
N THR A 114 -1.81 -0.70 6.54
CA THR A 114 -2.22 0.33 5.57
C THR A 114 -1.02 0.86 4.79
N ALA A 115 0.09 1.18 5.48
CA ALA A 115 1.32 1.63 4.84
C ALA A 115 1.91 0.58 3.89
N HIS A 116 1.85 -0.69 4.26
CA HIS A 116 2.26 -1.80 3.39
C HIS A 116 1.43 -1.86 2.11
N LEU A 117 0.09 -1.75 2.21
CA LEU A 117 -0.78 -1.73 1.04
C LEU A 117 -0.52 -0.51 0.16
N ILE A 118 -0.29 0.67 0.74
CA ILE A 118 0.13 1.87 -0.01
C ILE A 118 1.40 1.60 -0.81
N ASN A 119 2.42 1.02 -0.17
CA ASN A 119 3.68 0.67 -0.82
C ASN A 119 3.49 -0.38 -1.93
N ALA A 120 2.71 -1.42 -1.67
CA ALA A 120 2.44 -2.47 -2.64
C ALA A 120 1.73 -1.93 -3.89
N PHE A 121 0.68 -1.12 -3.72
CA PHE A 121 0.01 -0.47 -4.84
C PHE A 121 0.94 0.46 -5.62
N ALA A 122 1.80 1.22 -4.93
CA ALA A 122 2.75 2.12 -5.58
C ALA A 122 3.78 1.36 -6.40
N ASN A 123 4.38 0.30 -5.82
CA ASN A 123 5.32 -0.57 -6.50
C ASN A 123 4.66 -1.25 -7.72
N LEU A 124 3.45 -1.78 -7.59
CA LEU A 124 2.75 -2.42 -8.70
C LEU A 124 2.49 -1.42 -9.83
N ARG A 125 2.00 -0.22 -9.52
CA ARG A 125 1.82 0.85 -10.52
C ARG A 125 3.13 1.12 -11.27
N THR A 126 4.22 1.34 -10.54
CA THR A 126 5.55 1.60 -11.14
C THR A 126 6.04 0.44 -12.00
N ILE A 127 5.81 -0.81 -11.59
CA ILE A 127 6.17 -2.01 -12.38
C ILE A 127 5.33 -2.11 -13.65
N GLU A 128 4.02 -1.89 -13.57
CA GLU A 128 3.12 -1.93 -14.74
C GLU A 128 3.47 -0.81 -15.74
N GLU A 129 3.78 0.39 -15.24
CA GLU A 129 4.28 1.50 -16.07
C GLU A 129 5.58 1.11 -16.77
N ALA A 130 6.52 0.46 -16.09
CA ALA A 130 7.76 -0.02 -16.70
C ALA A 130 7.54 -1.15 -17.73
N LEU A 131 6.64 -2.10 -17.44
CA LEU A 131 6.27 -3.19 -18.35
C LEU A 131 5.52 -2.70 -19.59
N SER A 132 4.77 -1.60 -19.47
CA SER A 132 4.03 -0.99 -20.59
C SER A 132 4.95 -0.40 -21.67
N LYS A 133 6.20 -0.11 -21.32
CA LYS A 133 7.22 0.38 -22.26
C LYS A 133 7.89 -0.81 -22.92
N GLN A 134 7.78 -0.92 -24.24
CA GLN A 134 8.51 -1.92 -25.01
C GLN A 134 10.01 -1.57 -24.98
N GLY A 135 10.83 -2.51 -24.51
CA GLY A 135 12.29 -2.37 -24.64
C GLY A 135 12.68 -2.47 -26.11
N ASP A 136 13.80 -1.85 -26.49
CA ASP A 136 14.32 -2.03 -27.84
C ASP A 136 14.58 -3.53 -28.11
N LEU A 137 13.97 -4.04 -29.17
CA LEU A 137 14.07 -5.45 -29.56
C LEU A 137 15.45 -5.81 -30.08
N PHE A 138 16.22 -4.83 -30.55
CA PHE A 138 17.44 -5.09 -31.29
C PHE A 138 18.71 -4.51 -30.68
N GLY A 139 18.59 -3.75 -29.59
CA GLY A 139 19.71 -3.33 -28.74
C GLY A 139 20.75 -2.45 -29.44
N PHE A 140 20.33 -1.64 -30.43
CA PHE A 140 21.21 -0.74 -31.18
C PHE A 140 20.71 0.70 -31.23
#